data_AF-A0A1G8F7W4-F1
#
_entry.id   AF-A0A1G8F7W4-F1
#
_cell.length_a   1.000
_cell.length_b   1.000
_cell.length_c   1.000
_cell.angle_alpha   90.00
_cell.angle_beta   90.00
_cell.angle_gamma   90.00
#
_symmetry.space_group_name_H-M   'P 1'
#
loop_
_entity.id
_entity.type
_entity.pdbx_description
1 polymer ?
#
loop_
_entity_poly.entity_id
_entity_poly.type
_entity_poly.pdbx_seq_one_letter_code
_entity_poly.pdbx_strand_id
1 'polypeptide(L)'
;MPPNIQALAGVGLRAAHYRDFLARRPKVGWLEVHTENYLQPSGWDHHVLQTLRQDYPISLHGVGLGLGSARGFSEAHLQRVRAVAERIEPALVSEHLCWGAVAQRQLNDLLPLALNGAALDLLCARVGRVQDVLKRPILLENVSTYLRFADDAMSEAQFLAELARRSGCGLLLDINNLYVNQCNHGEDALTAMQSIAPGSVGELHLGGHLLTPHAVVDHHGAAVADPVWDLYAAALLRFGAVPTLVEWDTDLPPLDILLGEADKAQAMLARHVPQTPWQGAALQSSPAPVPLDALAAGQQAFAAALLDTAAALPPFAGDAVPQRFSLYRGSLGANWRRTLSQVYPVVLALVGEEFFGGLAHAYGRQMPSDSADLNQFGARFADFLAVFPPVAELPYLPDMARLEWALHLAHYAADAQGLAPEALAALHPDQLEAHCFTLHPACVLLASGWQVAALWQAHQDGEGQGTFPQEMQVASYALICRARWKAQVLVLDAAAHAALLALQQGQTFGAALDAAFELDPAFDLAAYLRQWLAHAVLTT
;
A
#
# COMPACT_ATOMS: atom_id res chain seq x y z
N MET A 1 0.48 -22.86 -17.05
CA MET A 1 1.56 -23.16 -16.08
C MET A 1 2.05 -21.82 -15.56
N PRO A 2 2.28 -21.65 -14.26
CA PRO A 2 2.89 -20.41 -13.76
C PRO A 2 4.22 -20.16 -14.47
N PRO A 3 4.57 -18.90 -14.78
CA PRO A 3 5.84 -18.60 -15.41
C PRO A 3 7.01 -19.05 -14.53
N ASN A 4 7.97 -19.76 -15.11
CA ASN A 4 9.13 -20.24 -14.37
C ASN A 4 10.15 -19.10 -14.17
N ILE A 5 10.29 -18.62 -12.94
CA ILE A 5 11.24 -17.57 -12.56
C ILE A 5 12.54 -18.10 -11.95
N GLN A 6 12.75 -19.42 -11.97
CA GLN A 6 13.93 -20.04 -11.37
C GLN A 6 15.24 -19.50 -11.98
N ALA A 7 16.21 -19.21 -11.13
CA ALA A 7 17.52 -18.68 -11.50
C ALA A 7 17.48 -17.33 -12.26
N LEU A 8 16.39 -16.56 -12.08
CA LEU A 8 16.25 -15.21 -12.63
C LEU A 8 16.29 -14.15 -11.54
N ALA A 9 16.92 -13.02 -11.86
CA ALA A 9 16.84 -11.80 -11.07
C ALA A 9 15.62 -10.96 -11.48
N GLY A 10 14.93 -10.42 -10.48
CA GLY A 10 13.78 -9.51 -10.62
C GLY A 10 14.02 -8.17 -9.93
N VAL A 11 13.07 -7.26 -10.09
CA VAL A 11 13.05 -5.96 -9.39
C VAL A 11 11.67 -5.64 -8.85
N GLY A 12 11.63 -4.89 -7.74
CA GLY A 12 10.38 -4.31 -7.24
C GLY A 12 9.83 -3.28 -8.24
N LEU A 13 8.57 -3.43 -8.64
CA LEU A 13 7.86 -2.44 -9.45
C LEU A 13 7.17 -1.44 -8.52
N ARG A 14 7.57 -0.18 -8.60
CA ARG A 14 6.98 0.94 -7.86
C ARG A 14 6.44 2.00 -8.82
N ALA A 15 5.47 2.80 -8.37
CA ALA A 15 4.75 3.77 -9.20
C ALA A 15 5.67 4.73 -9.99
N ALA A 16 6.81 5.12 -9.39
CA ALA A 16 7.80 5.98 -10.03
C ALA A 16 8.38 5.39 -11.33
N HIS A 17 8.44 4.06 -11.44
CA HIS A 17 9.01 3.36 -12.60
C HIS A 17 7.95 2.90 -13.62
N TYR A 18 6.65 3.07 -13.34
CA TYR A 18 5.58 2.58 -14.21
C TYR A 18 5.71 3.07 -15.66
N ARG A 19 5.99 4.37 -15.86
CA ARG A 19 6.11 4.94 -17.22
C ARG A 19 7.26 4.31 -18.00
N ASP A 20 8.39 4.09 -17.34
CA ASP A 20 9.57 3.52 -18.00
C ASP A 20 9.38 2.04 -18.34
N PHE A 21 8.76 1.25 -17.45
CA PHE A 21 8.36 -0.12 -17.78
C PHE A 21 7.31 -0.16 -18.89
N LEU A 22 6.38 0.80 -18.88
CA LEU A 22 5.35 0.89 -19.90
C LEU A 22 5.91 1.20 -21.29
N ALA A 23 6.86 2.14 -21.36
CA ALA A 23 7.42 2.62 -22.62
C ALA A 23 8.58 1.75 -23.13
N ARG A 24 9.50 1.33 -22.25
CA ARG A 24 10.79 0.73 -22.64
C ARG A 24 10.77 -0.79 -22.62
N ARG A 25 9.87 -1.42 -21.83
CA ARG A 25 9.84 -2.87 -21.61
C ARG A 25 11.24 -3.46 -21.37
N PRO A 26 11.96 -2.97 -20.34
CA PRO A 26 13.34 -3.38 -20.10
C PRO A 26 13.42 -4.90 -19.86
N LYS A 27 14.53 -5.52 -20.25
CA LYS A 27 14.74 -6.95 -20.03
C LYS A 27 15.08 -7.19 -18.55
N VAL A 28 14.14 -7.75 -17.81
CA VAL A 28 14.31 -8.23 -16.43
C VAL A 28 13.55 -9.54 -16.26
N GLY A 29 13.97 -10.40 -15.33
CA GLY A 29 13.43 -11.75 -15.21
C GLY A 29 11.97 -11.79 -14.76
N TRP A 30 11.58 -10.92 -13.83
CA TRP A 30 10.26 -10.86 -13.23
C TRP A 30 10.11 -9.57 -12.40
N LEU A 31 8.87 -9.26 -12.01
CA LEU A 31 8.53 -8.07 -11.23
C LEU A 31 7.83 -8.47 -9.93
N GLU A 32 8.20 -7.82 -8.83
CA GLU A 32 7.44 -7.91 -7.58
C GLU A 32 6.60 -6.66 -7.36
N VAL A 33 5.41 -6.85 -6.82
CA VAL A 33 4.54 -5.75 -6.38
C VAL A 33 4.01 -5.97 -4.97
N HIS A 34 3.80 -4.87 -4.23
CA HIS A 34 3.06 -4.92 -2.96
C HIS A 34 1.58 -5.17 -3.23
N THR A 35 1.07 -6.26 -2.67
CA THR A 35 -0.30 -6.74 -2.92
C THR A 35 -1.35 -5.68 -2.57
N GLU A 36 -1.11 -4.95 -1.48
CA GLU A 36 -2.02 -3.95 -0.90
C GLU A 36 -2.29 -2.78 -1.88
N ASN A 37 -1.36 -2.48 -2.79
CA ASN A 37 -1.54 -1.42 -3.79
C ASN A 37 -2.52 -1.81 -4.90
N TYR A 38 -2.89 -3.09 -5.00
CA TYR A 38 -3.71 -3.63 -6.09
C TYR A 38 -5.00 -4.31 -5.61
N LEU A 39 -5.40 -4.06 -4.35
CA LEU A 39 -6.65 -4.60 -3.79
C LEU A 39 -7.88 -4.16 -4.60
N GLN A 40 -7.83 -2.97 -5.20
CA GLN A 40 -8.88 -2.47 -6.07
C GLN A 40 -8.64 -2.93 -7.53
N PRO A 41 -9.63 -3.55 -8.20
CA PRO A 41 -9.50 -4.04 -9.58
C PRO A 41 -9.66 -2.92 -10.62
N SER A 42 -9.16 -1.72 -10.33
CA SER A 42 -9.41 -0.52 -11.13
C SER A 42 -8.32 0.53 -10.94
N GLY A 43 -8.38 1.57 -11.78
CA GLY A 43 -7.42 2.67 -11.74
C GLY A 43 -6.14 2.38 -12.53
N TRP A 44 -5.24 3.36 -12.48
CA TRP A 44 -4.00 3.37 -13.26
C TRP A 44 -3.07 2.20 -12.89
N ASP A 45 -2.86 1.97 -11.60
CA ASP A 45 -1.99 0.94 -11.08
C ASP A 45 -2.44 -0.44 -11.56
N HIS A 46 -3.74 -0.73 -11.45
CA HIS A 46 -4.31 -1.95 -11.99
C HIS A 46 -4.07 -2.09 -13.51
N HIS A 47 -4.27 -1.02 -14.28
CA HIS A 47 -4.01 -1.03 -15.72
C HIS A 47 -2.53 -1.33 -16.04
N VAL A 48 -1.60 -0.69 -15.31
CA VAL A 48 -0.15 -0.92 -15.46
C VAL A 48 0.18 -2.38 -15.18
N LEU A 49 -0.27 -2.93 -14.05
CA LEU A 49 0.01 -4.31 -13.67
C LEU A 49 -0.60 -5.31 -14.66
N GLN A 50 -1.84 -5.11 -15.09
CA GLN A 50 -2.50 -5.96 -16.11
C GLN A 50 -1.79 -5.91 -17.46
N THR A 51 -1.20 -4.77 -17.79
CA THR A 51 -0.42 -4.60 -19.02
C THR A 51 0.93 -5.31 -18.90
N LEU A 52 1.67 -5.07 -17.82
CA LEU A 52 3.01 -5.63 -17.63
C LEU A 52 3.01 -7.13 -17.37
N ARG A 53 1.98 -7.69 -16.71
CA ARG A 53 1.92 -9.15 -16.47
C ARG A 53 1.85 -9.99 -17.75
N GLN A 54 1.55 -9.36 -18.89
CA GLN A 54 1.57 -10.04 -20.19
C GLN A 54 2.99 -10.36 -20.64
N ASP A 55 3.96 -9.55 -20.19
CA ASP A 55 5.36 -9.61 -20.58
C ASP A 55 6.26 -10.14 -19.44
N TYR A 56 5.85 -9.93 -18.19
CA TYR A 56 6.63 -10.27 -17.00
C TYR A 56 5.87 -11.20 -16.05
N PRO A 57 6.52 -12.25 -15.53
CA PRO A 57 6.05 -12.94 -14.33
C PRO A 57 5.91 -11.96 -13.17
N ILE A 58 4.85 -12.11 -12.37
CA ILE A 58 4.59 -11.25 -11.22
C ILE A 58 4.73 -12.05 -9.91
N SER A 59 5.45 -11.50 -8.93
CA SER A 59 5.37 -11.91 -7.52
C SER A 59 4.46 -10.94 -6.76
N LEU A 60 3.58 -11.49 -5.91
CA LEU A 60 2.77 -10.70 -4.98
C LEU A 60 3.39 -10.79 -3.59
N HIS A 61 3.88 -9.66 -3.10
CA HIS A 61 4.45 -9.55 -1.77
C HIS A 61 3.51 -8.78 -0.85
N GLY A 62 3.07 -9.37 0.25
CA GLY A 62 2.07 -8.81 1.16
C GLY A 62 2.70 -8.04 2.32
N VAL A 63 2.14 -6.87 2.63
CA VAL A 63 2.52 -6.04 3.79
C VAL A 63 1.36 -5.86 4.78
N GLY A 64 0.21 -6.50 4.55
CA GLY A 64 -1.05 -6.17 5.21
C GLY A 64 -1.68 -7.29 6.05
N LEU A 65 -1.30 -8.56 5.89
CA LEU A 65 -1.99 -9.65 6.60
C LEU A 65 -1.62 -9.73 8.08
N GLY A 66 -0.40 -9.34 8.45
CA GLY A 66 0.08 -9.32 9.83
C GLY A 66 -0.15 -10.64 10.54
N LEU A 67 0.34 -11.75 9.97
CA LEU A 67 -0.02 -13.11 10.37
C LEU A 67 0.25 -13.43 11.86
N GLY A 68 1.18 -12.72 12.49
CA GLY A 68 1.48 -12.82 13.91
C GLY A 68 0.54 -12.08 14.85
N SER A 69 -0.42 -11.30 14.35
CA SER A 69 -1.38 -10.60 15.20
C SER A 69 -2.31 -11.58 15.91
N ALA A 70 -2.17 -11.68 17.24
CA ALA A 70 -3.02 -12.53 18.08
C ALA A 70 -4.48 -12.06 18.05
N ARG A 71 -4.71 -10.76 17.87
CA ARG A 71 -6.01 -10.13 17.60
C ARG A 71 -5.86 -9.17 16.42
N GLY A 72 -6.89 -9.03 15.59
CA GLY A 72 -6.88 -8.08 14.46
C GLY A 72 -6.60 -8.68 13.08
N PHE A 73 -6.31 -9.99 12.99
CA PHE A 73 -6.30 -10.68 11.70
C PHE A 73 -7.67 -10.61 11.01
N SER A 74 -7.70 -10.22 9.74
CA SER A 74 -8.94 -9.93 9.00
C SER A 74 -9.17 -10.94 7.86
N GLU A 75 -10.18 -11.80 8.02
CA GLU A 75 -10.64 -12.70 6.94
C GLU A 75 -11.13 -11.92 5.72
N ALA A 76 -11.75 -10.75 5.93
CA ALA A 76 -12.19 -9.88 4.83
C ALA A 76 -10.99 -9.39 4.01
N HIS A 77 -9.89 -9.00 4.67
CA HIS A 77 -8.66 -8.60 3.97
C HIS A 77 -8.04 -9.77 3.20
N LEU A 78 -7.98 -10.96 3.80
CA LEU A 78 -7.51 -12.17 3.12
C LEU A 78 -8.34 -12.51 1.86
N GLN A 79 -9.66 -12.31 1.88
CA GLN A 79 -10.48 -12.49 0.67
C GLN A 79 -10.14 -11.46 -0.42
N ARG A 80 -9.78 -10.22 -0.05
CA ARG A 80 -9.31 -9.23 -1.04
C ARG A 80 -7.96 -9.65 -1.64
N VAL A 81 -7.01 -10.11 -0.82
CA VAL A 81 -5.73 -10.68 -1.27
C VAL A 81 -5.96 -11.85 -2.23
N ARG A 82 -6.89 -12.77 -1.90
CA ARG A 82 -7.30 -13.87 -2.78
C ARG A 82 -7.80 -13.35 -4.13
N ALA A 83 -8.66 -12.34 -4.15
CA ALA A 83 -9.19 -11.77 -5.38
C ALA A 83 -8.09 -11.15 -6.26
N VAL A 84 -7.03 -10.58 -5.66
CA VAL A 84 -5.84 -10.14 -6.41
C VAL A 84 -5.07 -11.34 -6.96
N ALA A 85 -4.79 -12.35 -6.14
CA ALA A 85 -4.05 -13.54 -6.56
C ALA A 85 -4.75 -14.30 -7.70
N GLU A 86 -6.08 -14.45 -7.65
CA GLU A 86 -6.88 -15.05 -8.72
C GLU A 86 -6.83 -14.24 -10.02
N ARG A 87 -6.76 -12.90 -9.92
CA ARG A 87 -6.75 -12.00 -11.09
C ARG A 87 -5.36 -11.87 -11.73
N ILE A 88 -4.31 -11.93 -10.93
CA ILE A 88 -2.92 -11.73 -11.38
C ILE A 88 -2.26 -13.05 -11.76
N GLU A 89 -2.68 -14.17 -11.17
CA GLU A 89 -2.06 -15.50 -11.34
C GLU A 89 -0.54 -15.46 -11.09
N PRO A 90 -0.08 -14.98 -9.93
CA PRO A 90 1.33 -14.68 -9.72
C PRO A 90 2.21 -15.94 -9.66
N ALA A 91 3.49 -15.78 -9.99
CA ALA A 91 4.51 -16.82 -9.84
C ALA A 91 4.71 -17.19 -8.36
N LEU A 92 4.83 -16.18 -7.49
CA LEU A 92 4.99 -16.33 -6.04
C LEU A 92 4.00 -15.46 -5.27
N VAL A 93 3.71 -15.88 -4.04
CA VAL A 93 2.97 -15.08 -3.06
C VAL A 93 3.73 -15.17 -1.75
N SER A 94 4.13 -14.03 -1.21
CA SER A 94 4.91 -13.93 0.03
C SER A 94 4.26 -12.97 1.04
N GLU A 95 4.61 -13.14 2.31
CA GLU A 95 4.17 -12.31 3.44
C GLU A 95 5.27 -12.28 4.52
N HIS A 96 5.14 -11.38 5.49
CA HIS A 96 6.16 -11.16 6.50
C HIS A 96 5.95 -11.96 7.79
N LEU A 97 7.06 -12.32 8.45
CA LEU A 97 7.08 -12.78 9.83
C LEU A 97 6.89 -11.62 10.82
N CYS A 98 5.72 -10.98 10.78
CA CYS A 98 5.41 -9.85 11.65
C CYS A 98 4.00 -9.94 12.24
N TRP A 99 3.71 -9.01 13.14
CA TRP A 99 2.34 -8.63 13.48
C TRP A 99 2.16 -7.13 13.20
N GLY A 100 0.91 -6.69 13.00
CA GLY A 100 0.63 -5.30 12.63
C GLY A 100 -0.69 -4.76 13.18
N ALA A 101 -1.36 -5.53 14.03
CA ALA A 101 -2.69 -5.23 14.54
C ALA A 101 -2.88 -5.68 15.98
N VAL A 102 -3.76 -4.96 16.69
CA VAL A 102 -4.38 -5.36 17.96
C VAL A 102 -5.90 -5.26 17.82
N ALA A 103 -6.65 -5.68 18.85
CA ALA A 103 -8.11 -5.79 18.75
C ALA A 103 -8.83 -4.51 18.31
N GLN A 104 -8.32 -3.32 18.68
CA GLN A 104 -8.98 -2.05 18.42
C GLN A 104 -8.38 -1.24 17.26
N ARG A 105 -7.26 -1.67 16.66
CA ARG A 105 -6.57 -0.90 15.61
C ARG A 105 -5.61 -1.72 14.77
N GLN A 106 -5.37 -1.21 13.56
CA GLN A 106 -4.27 -1.55 12.68
C GLN A 106 -3.15 -0.53 12.89
N LEU A 107 -1.92 -1.02 13.03
CA LEU A 107 -0.71 -0.21 13.19
C LEU A 107 -0.02 0.02 11.84
N ASN A 108 -0.30 -0.83 10.85
CA ASN A 108 0.24 -0.76 9.49
C ASN A 108 1.78 -0.66 9.49
N ASP A 109 2.41 -1.51 10.28
CA ASP A 109 3.87 -1.63 10.41
C ASP A 109 4.24 -3.12 10.61
N LEU A 110 5.49 -3.47 10.33
CA LEU A 110 6.02 -4.83 10.44
C LEU A 110 6.67 -5.02 11.82
N LEU A 111 5.86 -5.27 12.84
CA LEU A 111 6.33 -5.29 14.23
C LEU A 111 6.96 -6.62 14.63
N PRO A 112 7.97 -6.59 15.54
CA PRO A 112 8.74 -7.77 15.92
C PRO A 112 7.86 -8.80 16.65
N LEU A 113 8.00 -10.06 16.26
CA LEU A 113 7.30 -11.19 16.90
C LEU A 113 8.13 -11.71 18.09
N ALA A 114 7.46 -12.08 19.19
CA ALA A 114 8.10 -12.91 20.23
C ALA A 114 8.31 -14.32 19.67
N LEU A 115 9.55 -14.80 19.65
CA LEU A 115 9.97 -16.04 19.02
C LEU A 115 9.82 -17.23 19.98
N ASN A 116 8.57 -17.47 20.41
CA ASN A 116 8.22 -18.54 21.34
C ASN A 116 7.22 -19.53 20.73
N GLY A 117 6.95 -20.63 21.45
CA GLY A 117 6.06 -21.70 20.96
C GLY A 117 4.64 -21.21 20.66
N ALA A 118 4.12 -20.25 21.43
CA ALA A 118 2.76 -19.76 21.23
C ALA A 118 2.62 -18.95 19.93
N ALA A 119 3.61 -18.10 19.63
CA ALA A 119 3.66 -17.38 18.37
C ALA A 119 3.86 -18.32 17.17
N LEU A 120 4.72 -19.34 17.31
CA LEU A 120 4.95 -20.34 16.27
C LEU A 120 3.67 -21.10 15.90
N ASP A 121 2.92 -21.55 16.91
CA ASP A 121 1.66 -22.27 16.69
C ASP A 121 0.58 -21.37 16.05
N LEU A 122 0.49 -20.09 16.45
CA LEU A 122 -0.39 -19.11 15.81
C LEU A 122 -0.03 -18.92 14.33
N LEU A 123 1.26 -18.70 14.03
CA LEU A 123 1.74 -18.53 12.66
C LEU A 123 1.46 -19.78 11.83
N CYS A 124 1.73 -20.98 12.35
CA CYS A 124 1.41 -22.23 11.64
C CYS A 124 -0.07 -22.31 11.27
N ALA A 125 -0.98 -22.00 12.20
CA ALA A 125 -2.41 -21.99 11.96
C ALA A 125 -2.81 -20.92 10.92
N ARG A 126 -2.23 -19.72 10.99
CA ARG A 126 -2.52 -18.61 10.07
C ARG A 126 -1.99 -18.85 8.67
N VAL A 127 -0.76 -19.35 8.54
CA VAL A 127 -0.18 -19.77 7.27
C VAL A 127 -1.01 -20.88 6.64
N GLY A 128 -1.39 -21.91 7.42
CA GLY A 128 -2.31 -22.95 6.95
C GLY A 128 -3.62 -22.37 6.41
N ARG A 129 -4.24 -21.45 7.15
CA ARG A 129 -5.46 -20.75 6.73
C ARG A 129 -5.28 -19.96 5.43
N VAL A 130 -4.18 -19.21 5.29
CA VAL A 130 -3.90 -18.44 4.07
C VAL A 130 -3.70 -19.36 2.88
N GLN A 131 -2.90 -20.42 3.01
CA GLN A 131 -2.68 -21.41 1.95
C GLN A 131 -3.99 -22.10 1.54
N ASP A 132 -4.86 -22.42 2.50
CA ASP A 132 -6.18 -22.99 2.24
C ASP A 132 -7.10 -22.06 1.45
N VAL A 133 -7.03 -20.75 1.70
CA VAL A 133 -7.85 -19.74 1.00
C VAL A 133 -7.27 -19.44 -0.38
N LEU A 134 -5.95 -19.28 -0.49
CA LEU A 134 -5.27 -18.98 -1.76
C LEU A 134 -5.10 -20.21 -2.66
N LYS A 135 -5.34 -21.42 -2.12
CA LYS A 135 -5.16 -22.71 -2.79
C LYS A 135 -3.75 -22.91 -3.36
N ARG A 136 -2.77 -22.32 -2.68
CA ARG A 136 -1.37 -22.42 -3.05
C ARG A 136 -0.47 -22.25 -1.83
N PRO A 137 0.73 -22.81 -1.88
CA PRO A 137 1.79 -22.46 -0.95
C PRO A 137 2.10 -20.95 -0.97
N ILE A 138 2.50 -20.40 0.18
CA ILE A 138 3.06 -19.04 0.30
C ILE A 138 4.51 -19.09 0.81
N LEU A 139 5.24 -18.00 0.66
CA LEU A 139 6.55 -17.79 1.28
C LEU A 139 6.42 -16.86 2.50
N LEU A 140 7.19 -17.14 3.55
CA LEU A 140 7.30 -16.29 4.73
C LEU A 140 8.69 -15.66 4.79
N GLU A 141 8.71 -14.34 4.99
CA GLU A 141 9.90 -13.52 5.01
C GLU A 141 10.42 -13.23 6.42
N ASN A 142 11.75 -13.29 6.61
CA ASN A 142 12.43 -12.78 7.80
C ASN A 142 12.43 -11.25 7.81
N VAL A 143 12.26 -10.65 8.99
CA VAL A 143 12.16 -9.19 9.13
C VAL A 143 13.35 -8.63 9.89
N SER A 144 13.75 -7.41 9.55
CA SER A 144 14.65 -6.63 10.40
C SER A 144 13.96 -6.24 11.70
N THR A 145 14.65 -6.44 12.83
CA THR A 145 14.15 -6.04 14.15
C THR A 145 15.22 -5.28 14.91
N TYR A 146 14.78 -4.36 15.77
CA TYR A 146 15.65 -3.57 16.64
C TYR A 146 15.71 -4.14 18.07
N LEU A 147 14.77 -5.02 18.44
CA LEU A 147 14.64 -5.57 19.78
C LEU A 147 14.36 -7.08 19.73
N ARG A 148 14.93 -7.82 20.68
CA ARG A 148 14.59 -9.22 20.98
C ARG A 148 13.79 -9.27 22.28
N PHE A 149 12.79 -10.13 22.35
CA PHE A 149 12.00 -10.28 23.57
C PHE A 149 12.77 -11.11 24.59
N ALA A 150 12.61 -10.80 25.88
CA ALA A 150 13.29 -11.56 26.94
C ALA A 150 12.80 -13.01 27.05
N ASP A 151 11.63 -13.33 26.48
CA ASP A 151 11.02 -14.67 26.46
C ASP A 151 11.21 -15.40 25.12
N ASP A 152 12.04 -14.88 24.21
CA ASP A 152 12.39 -15.59 22.98
C ASP A 152 12.98 -16.97 23.31
N ALA A 153 12.40 -18.02 22.75
CA ALA A 153 12.77 -19.41 23.03
C ALA A 153 13.65 -20.04 21.94
N MET A 154 13.78 -19.36 20.81
CA MET A 154 14.56 -19.78 19.65
C MET A 154 15.04 -18.56 18.84
N SER A 155 16.05 -18.74 17.99
CA SER A 155 16.43 -17.70 17.04
C SER A 155 15.41 -17.55 15.91
N GLU A 156 15.43 -16.43 15.19
CA GLU A 156 14.52 -16.20 14.06
C GLU A 156 14.67 -17.28 12.97
N ALA A 157 15.90 -17.66 12.64
CA ALA A 157 16.16 -18.72 11.67
C ALA A 157 15.62 -20.08 12.11
N GLN A 158 15.72 -20.41 13.41
CA GLN A 158 15.12 -21.62 13.97
C GLN A 158 13.58 -21.56 13.91
N PHE A 159 13.00 -20.40 14.21
CA PHE A 159 11.57 -20.16 14.12
C PHE A 159 11.05 -20.37 12.70
N LEU A 160 11.71 -19.76 11.70
CA LEU A 160 11.34 -19.89 10.28
C LEU A 160 11.51 -21.31 9.78
N ALA A 161 12.62 -21.98 10.13
CA ALA A 161 12.84 -23.37 9.76
C ALA A 161 11.75 -24.29 10.30
N GLU A 162 11.36 -24.11 11.56
CA GLU A 162 10.30 -24.90 12.18
C GLU A 162 8.90 -24.54 11.64
N LEU A 163 8.64 -23.25 11.36
CA LEU A 163 7.39 -22.79 10.73
C LEU A 163 7.21 -23.41 9.34
N ALA A 164 8.23 -23.35 8.48
CA ALA A 164 8.22 -23.97 7.17
C ALA A 164 8.01 -25.49 7.28
N ARG A 165 8.69 -26.15 8.23
CA ARG A 165 8.55 -27.59 8.46
C ARG A 165 7.15 -27.99 8.93
N ARG A 166 6.47 -27.19 9.76
CA ARG A 166 5.13 -27.50 10.31
C ARG A 166 3.99 -27.13 9.37
N SER A 167 4.08 -25.96 8.74
CA SER A 167 3.00 -25.41 7.91
C SER A 167 3.12 -25.81 6.43
N GLY A 168 4.30 -26.27 6.02
CA GLY A 168 4.59 -26.58 4.63
C GLY A 168 4.74 -25.34 3.75
N CYS A 169 4.88 -24.14 4.32
CA CYS A 169 5.22 -22.92 3.58
C CYS A 169 6.70 -22.90 3.17
N GLY A 170 7.03 -22.01 2.25
CA GLY A 170 8.41 -21.75 1.85
C GLY A 170 8.92 -20.53 2.59
N LEU A 171 10.19 -20.22 2.38
CA LEU A 171 10.83 -19.04 2.93
C LEU A 171 11.22 -18.10 1.80
N LEU A 172 10.92 -16.83 2.00
CA LEU A 172 11.59 -15.72 1.31
C LEU A 172 12.69 -15.27 2.28
N LEU A 173 13.94 -15.35 1.86
CA LEU A 173 15.05 -14.96 2.73
C LEU A 173 15.63 -13.65 2.24
N ASP A 174 15.31 -12.56 2.95
CA ASP A 174 15.97 -11.29 2.72
C ASP A 174 17.35 -11.29 3.39
N ILE A 175 18.36 -11.23 2.53
CA ILE A 175 19.77 -11.22 2.92
C ILE A 175 20.15 -9.89 3.60
N ASN A 176 19.51 -8.79 3.21
CA ASN A 176 19.69 -7.50 3.89
C ASN A 176 19.17 -7.60 5.33
N ASN A 177 17.95 -8.11 5.54
CA ASN A 177 17.41 -8.34 6.89
C ASN A 177 18.29 -9.26 7.75
N LEU A 178 18.89 -10.31 7.18
CA LEU A 178 19.87 -11.13 7.91
C LEU A 178 21.10 -10.32 8.36
N TYR A 179 21.64 -9.48 7.46
CA TYR A 179 22.77 -8.63 7.79
C TYR A 179 22.42 -7.57 8.85
N VAL A 180 21.27 -6.93 8.72
CA VAL A 180 20.77 -5.94 9.68
C VAL A 180 20.59 -6.58 11.06
N ASN A 181 19.97 -7.77 11.13
CA ASN A 181 19.81 -8.51 12.38
C ASN A 181 21.16 -8.97 12.97
N GLN A 182 22.15 -9.31 12.14
CA GLN A 182 23.51 -9.56 12.60
C GLN A 182 24.12 -8.33 13.28
N CYS A 183 23.97 -7.14 12.69
CA CYS A 183 24.47 -5.91 13.27
C CYS A 183 23.72 -5.51 14.54
N ASN A 184 22.40 -5.72 14.59
CA ASN A 184 21.57 -5.27 15.70
C ASN A 184 21.61 -6.22 16.90
N HIS A 185 21.69 -7.54 16.66
CA HIS A 185 21.56 -8.57 17.70
C HIS A 185 22.82 -9.41 17.91
N GLY A 186 23.84 -9.26 17.04
CA GLY A 186 25.06 -10.06 17.10
C GLY A 186 24.88 -11.50 16.62
N GLU A 187 23.79 -11.81 15.93
CA GLU A 187 23.51 -13.13 15.36
C GLU A 187 24.26 -13.33 14.04
N ASP A 188 25.15 -14.30 13.95
CA ASP A 188 25.90 -14.56 12.71
C ASP A 188 24.97 -15.03 11.57
N ALA A 189 24.93 -14.27 10.47
CA ALA A 189 24.04 -14.50 9.34
C ALA A 189 24.35 -15.82 8.61
N LEU A 190 25.61 -16.25 8.57
CA LEU A 190 25.98 -17.55 7.99
C LEU A 190 25.42 -18.70 8.83
N THR A 191 25.48 -18.60 10.15
CA THR A 191 24.90 -19.56 11.10
C THR A 191 23.37 -19.58 11.03
N ALA A 192 22.75 -18.41 10.87
CA ALA A 192 21.31 -18.30 10.61
C ALA A 192 20.91 -19.06 9.34
N MET A 193 21.60 -18.80 8.22
CA MET A 193 21.39 -19.57 6.98
C MET A 193 21.62 -21.07 7.19
N GLN A 194 22.61 -21.45 8.00
CA GLN A 194 22.91 -22.85 8.33
C GLN A 194 21.77 -23.60 9.03
N SER A 195 20.87 -22.88 9.70
CA SER A 195 19.71 -23.45 10.37
C SER A 195 18.54 -23.76 9.41
N ILE A 196 18.58 -23.19 8.19
CA ILE A 196 17.52 -23.34 7.19
C ILE A 196 17.89 -24.45 6.21
N ALA A 197 16.96 -25.38 5.95
CA ALA A 197 17.20 -26.52 5.08
C ALA A 197 17.28 -26.09 3.59
N PRO A 198 18.22 -26.62 2.79
CA PRO A 198 18.16 -26.47 1.34
C PRO A 198 16.83 -26.94 0.78
N GLY A 199 16.30 -26.21 -0.21
CA GLY A 199 15.02 -26.50 -0.83
C GLY A 199 13.79 -25.98 -0.08
N SER A 200 13.93 -25.34 1.09
CA SER A 200 12.82 -24.61 1.74
C SER A 200 12.74 -23.13 1.35
N VAL A 201 13.81 -22.58 0.78
CA VAL A 201 13.89 -21.18 0.33
C VAL A 201 13.37 -21.11 -1.11
N GLY A 202 12.29 -20.36 -1.31
CA GLY A 202 11.66 -20.15 -2.61
C GLY A 202 12.10 -18.86 -3.31
N GLU A 203 12.60 -17.89 -2.53
CA GLU A 203 12.96 -16.56 -3.00
C GLU A 203 14.05 -15.94 -2.11
N LEU A 204 14.91 -15.12 -2.69
CA LEU A 204 15.91 -14.31 -1.99
C LEU A 204 15.66 -12.84 -2.28
N HIS A 205 15.76 -11.98 -1.28
CA HIS A 205 15.73 -10.53 -1.45
C HIS A 205 17.11 -9.93 -1.16
N LEU A 206 17.39 -8.83 -1.87
CA LEU A 206 18.60 -8.03 -1.74
C LEU A 206 18.18 -6.56 -1.66
N GLY A 207 18.57 -5.90 -0.59
CA GLY A 207 18.30 -4.48 -0.36
C GLY A 207 19.48 -3.74 0.25
N GLY A 208 19.32 -2.43 0.41
CA GLY A 208 20.24 -1.56 1.14
C GLY A 208 19.67 -1.07 2.46
N HIS A 209 20.55 -0.71 3.39
CA HIS A 209 20.17 -0.29 4.75
C HIS A 209 20.79 1.06 5.13
N LEU A 210 20.29 1.64 6.23
CA LEU A 210 20.77 2.88 6.82
C LEU A 210 21.49 2.60 8.14
N LEU A 211 22.74 3.08 8.27
CA LEU A 211 23.45 3.04 9.54
C LEU A 211 23.04 4.23 10.41
N THR A 212 22.58 3.96 11.64
CA THR A 212 22.30 5.00 12.65
C THR A 212 23.21 4.81 13.87
N PRO A 213 23.31 5.80 14.78
CA PRO A 213 24.09 5.66 16.02
C PRO A 213 23.62 4.53 16.95
N HIS A 214 22.39 4.02 16.77
CA HIS A 214 21.75 3.10 17.72
C HIS A 214 21.41 1.73 17.12
N ALA A 215 21.25 1.65 15.81
CA ALA A 215 20.91 0.44 15.08
C ALA A 215 21.25 0.58 13.59
N VAL A 216 21.38 -0.54 12.90
CA VAL A 216 21.20 -0.58 11.45
C VAL A 216 19.69 -0.65 11.19
N VAL A 217 19.20 0.29 10.41
CA VAL A 217 17.78 0.41 10.05
C VAL A 217 17.62 -0.10 8.64
N ASP A 218 16.77 -1.10 8.49
CA ASP A 218 16.27 -1.44 7.19
C ASP A 218 15.28 -0.38 6.71
N HIS A 219 15.60 0.25 5.58
CA HIS A 219 14.78 1.30 4.97
C HIS A 219 14.65 1.10 3.45
N HIS A 220 15.35 0.10 2.89
CA HIS A 220 15.41 -0.18 1.45
C HIS A 220 15.50 1.07 0.56
N GLY A 221 16.28 2.06 1.00
CA GLY A 221 16.47 3.35 0.34
C GLY A 221 17.82 3.53 -0.35
N ALA A 222 18.64 2.47 -0.37
CA ALA A 222 20.02 2.53 -0.82
C ALA A 222 20.39 1.33 -1.69
N ALA A 223 21.50 1.45 -2.42
CA ALA A 223 22.07 0.34 -3.16
C ALA A 223 22.46 -0.82 -2.22
N VAL A 224 22.43 -2.04 -2.75
CA VAL A 224 22.83 -3.25 -2.02
C VAL A 224 24.30 -3.12 -1.59
N ALA A 225 24.55 -3.23 -0.28
CA ALA A 225 25.88 -3.04 0.29
C ALA A 225 26.80 -4.25 0.04
N ASP A 226 28.11 -4.03 -0.04
CA ASP A 226 29.10 -5.10 -0.27
C ASP A 226 28.99 -6.30 0.71
N PRO A 227 28.78 -6.10 2.03
CA PRO A 227 28.59 -7.23 2.95
C PRO A 227 27.33 -8.06 2.65
N VAL A 228 26.30 -7.45 2.07
CA VAL A 228 25.07 -8.14 1.66
C VAL A 228 25.34 -8.96 0.40
N TRP A 229 26.14 -8.45 -0.55
CA TRP A 229 26.60 -9.23 -1.71
C TRP A 229 27.44 -10.45 -1.31
N ASP A 230 28.31 -10.32 -0.30
CA ASP A 230 29.09 -11.43 0.23
C ASP A 230 28.18 -12.51 0.86
N LEU A 231 27.18 -12.10 1.64
CA LEU A 231 26.18 -13.02 2.20
C LEU A 231 25.31 -13.66 1.11
N TYR A 232 24.97 -12.93 0.06
CA TYR A 232 24.24 -13.46 -1.08
C TYR A 232 25.05 -14.54 -1.82
N ALA A 233 26.35 -14.35 -2.01
CA ALA A 233 27.22 -15.39 -2.57
C ALA A 233 27.20 -16.66 -1.70
N ALA A 234 27.24 -16.51 -0.37
CA ALA A 234 27.11 -17.64 0.56
C ALA A 234 25.72 -18.30 0.50
N ALA A 235 24.65 -17.51 0.36
CA ALA A 235 23.29 -17.99 0.18
C ALA A 235 23.16 -18.83 -1.10
N LEU A 236 23.73 -18.38 -2.23
CA LEU A 236 23.73 -19.14 -3.49
C LEU A 236 24.52 -20.45 -3.39
N LEU A 237 25.62 -20.49 -2.65
CA LEU A 237 26.36 -21.73 -2.40
C LEU A 237 25.53 -22.75 -1.59
N ARG A 238 24.69 -22.26 -0.68
CA ARG A 238 23.87 -23.11 0.19
C ARG A 238 22.55 -23.54 -0.45
N PHE A 239 21.84 -22.60 -1.04
CA PHE A 239 20.47 -22.74 -1.52
C PHE A 239 20.37 -22.81 -3.04
N GLY A 240 21.48 -22.68 -3.77
CA GLY A 240 21.57 -22.69 -5.24
C GLY A 240 20.97 -21.45 -5.90
N ALA A 241 20.75 -21.50 -7.21
CA ALA A 241 20.21 -20.38 -7.97
C ALA A 241 18.69 -20.26 -7.80
N VAL A 242 18.28 -19.73 -6.65
CA VAL A 242 16.90 -19.37 -6.26
C VAL A 242 16.50 -18.04 -6.93
N PRO A 243 15.22 -17.81 -7.31
CA PRO A 243 14.76 -16.49 -7.74
C PRO A 243 15.20 -15.40 -6.77
N THR A 244 15.77 -14.31 -7.29
CA THR A 244 16.33 -13.24 -6.46
C THR A 244 15.75 -11.90 -6.87
N LEU A 245 15.26 -11.12 -5.92
CA LEU A 245 14.78 -9.76 -6.12
C LEU A 245 15.81 -8.74 -5.65
N VAL A 246 15.97 -7.65 -6.40
CA VAL A 246 16.50 -6.40 -5.82
C VAL A 246 15.34 -5.53 -5.36
N GLU A 247 15.29 -5.29 -4.06
CA GLU A 247 14.27 -4.49 -3.41
C GLU A 247 14.75 -3.05 -3.18
N TRP A 248 13.87 -2.10 -3.47
CA TRP A 248 14.10 -0.67 -3.26
C TRP A 248 12.75 0.04 -3.08
N ASP A 249 12.52 0.65 -1.92
CA ASP A 249 11.21 1.16 -1.50
C ASP A 249 11.17 2.66 -1.24
N THR A 250 12.22 3.21 -0.63
CA THR A 250 12.33 4.66 -0.39
C THR A 250 13.39 5.25 -1.30
N ASP A 251 13.33 6.56 -1.54
CA ASP A 251 14.33 7.29 -2.33
C ASP A 251 14.69 6.59 -3.65
N LEU A 252 13.64 6.16 -4.38
CA LEU A 252 13.76 5.31 -5.55
C LEU A 252 14.73 5.89 -6.58
N PRO A 253 15.73 5.11 -7.04
CA PRO A 253 16.69 5.59 -7.99
C PRO A 253 16.08 5.62 -9.40
N PRO A 254 16.72 6.29 -10.36
CA PRO A 254 16.48 6.07 -11.78
C PRO A 254 16.46 4.57 -12.13
N LEU A 255 15.55 4.16 -13.01
CA LEU A 255 15.32 2.74 -13.31
C LEU A 255 16.60 2.00 -13.77
N ASP A 256 17.49 2.67 -14.50
CA ASP A 256 18.72 2.03 -14.98
C ASP A 256 19.71 1.66 -13.87
N ILE A 257 19.67 2.37 -12.72
CA ILE A 257 20.46 2.00 -11.53
C ILE A 257 19.87 0.74 -10.88
N LEU A 258 18.54 0.68 -10.73
CA LEU A 258 17.85 -0.49 -10.19
C LEU A 258 18.09 -1.74 -11.06
N LEU A 259 17.98 -1.59 -12.39
CA LEU A 259 18.28 -2.68 -13.33
C LEU A 259 19.75 -3.10 -13.27
N GLY A 260 20.67 -2.16 -13.04
CA GLY A 260 22.09 -2.46 -12.88
C GLY A 260 22.40 -3.35 -11.66
N GLU A 261 21.70 -3.17 -10.53
CA GLU A 261 21.82 -4.07 -9.38
C GLU A 261 21.24 -5.46 -9.69
N ALA A 262 20.11 -5.53 -10.40
CA ALA A 262 19.53 -6.80 -10.82
C ALA A 262 20.44 -7.57 -11.81
N ASP A 263 21.14 -6.86 -12.70
CA ASP A 263 22.13 -7.46 -13.60
C ASP A 263 23.31 -8.08 -12.83
N LYS A 264 23.76 -7.45 -11.75
CA LYS A 264 24.79 -8.03 -10.86
C LYS A 264 24.28 -9.33 -10.22
N ALA A 265 23.06 -9.31 -9.65
CA ALA A 265 22.44 -10.50 -9.07
C ALA A 265 22.30 -11.63 -10.11
N GLN A 266 21.87 -11.30 -11.33
CA GLN A 266 21.73 -12.24 -12.44
C GLN A 266 23.08 -12.87 -12.83
N ALA A 267 24.17 -12.08 -12.85
CA ALA A 267 25.51 -12.57 -13.15
C ALA A 267 26.04 -13.54 -12.10
N MET A 268 25.66 -13.37 -10.82
CA MET A 268 25.99 -14.30 -9.74
C MET A 268 25.15 -15.58 -9.81
N LEU A 269 23.85 -15.48 -10.10
CA LEU A 269 22.95 -16.62 -10.32
C LEU A 269 23.46 -17.55 -11.42
N ALA A 270 23.90 -16.98 -12.55
CA ALA A 270 24.37 -17.73 -13.71
C ALA A 270 25.58 -18.64 -13.45
N ARG A 271 26.30 -18.44 -12.33
CA ARG A 271 27.45 -19.25 -11.91
C ARG A 271 27.06 -20.48 -11.09
N HIS A 272 25.81 -20.53 -10.62
CA HIS A 272 25.32 -21.56 -9.71
C HIS A 272 24.31 -22.46 -10.43
N VAL A 273 24.23 -23.71 -9.99
CA VAL A 273 23.26 -24.64 -10.53
C VAL A 273 21.87 -24.26 -10.01
N PRO A 274 20.84 -24.17 -10.89
CA PRO A 274 19.46 -24.04 -10.47
C PRO A 274 19.10 -25.14 -9.47
N GLN A 275 18.55 -24.76 -8.34
CA GLN A 275 17.96 -25.72 -7.42
C GLN A 275 16.57 -26.10 -7.90
N THR A 276 16.11 -27.27 -7.44
CA THR A 276 14.72 -27.65 -7.69
C THR A 276 13.86 -26.58 -7.02
N PRO A 277 12.92 -25.93 -7.75
CA PRO A 277 12.05 -24.93 -7.15
C PRO A 277 11.41 -25.54 -5.91
N TRP A 278 11.31 -24.77 -4.82
CA TRP A 278 10.53 -25.22 -3.68
C TRP A 278 9.12 -25.56 -4.17
N GLN A 279 8.71 -26.83 -4.05
CA GLN A 279 7.45 -27.31 -4.64
C GLN A 279 6.27 -27.17 -3.68
N GLY A 280 6.51 -26.79 -2.43
CA GLY A 280 5.52 -26.82 -1.36
C GLY A 280 5.03 -28.23 -1.07
N ALA A 281 4.90 -28.58 0.21
CA ALA A 281 4.17 -29.77 0.60
C ALA A 281 2.99 -29.32 1.45
N ALA A 282 1.76 -29.55 0.98
CA ALA A 282 0.58 -29.35 1.81
C ALA A 282 0.63 -30.36 2.96
N LEU A 283 1.17 -29.94 4.10
CA LEU A 283 1.09 -30.72 5.31
C LEU A 283 -0.28 -30.50 5.93
N GLN A 284 -1.08 -31.57 6.02
CA GLN A 284 -2.25 -31.57 6.88
C GLN A 284 -1.78 -31.58 8.32
N SER A 285 -1.77 -30.42 8.96
CA SER A 285 -1.78 -30.36 10.43
C SER A 285 -2.86 -29.40 10.89
N SER A 286 -3.73 -29.89 11.77
CA SER A 286 -4.56 -29.03 12.62
C SER A 286 -3.84 -28.91 13.96
N PRO A 287 -3.15 -27.80 14.25
CA PRO A 287 -2.65 -27.57 15.59
C PRO A 287 -3.84 -27.40 16.56
N ALA A 288 -3.66 -27.86 17.79
CA ALA A 288 -4.60 -27.57 18.87
C ALA A 288 -4.61 -26.05 19.16
N PRO A 289 -5.75 -25.46 19.57
CA PRO A 289 -5.79 -24.04 19.92
C PRO A 289 -4.88 -23.74 21.12
N VAL A 290 -4.05 -22.71 20.97
CA VAL A 290 -3.07 -22.26 21.97
C VAL A 290 -3.65 -21.12 22.81
N PRO A 291 -3.23 -20.95 24.08
CA PRO A 291 -3.60 -19.79 24.89
C PRO A 291 -3.09 -18.48 24.27
N LEU A 292 -3.90 -17.85 23.42
CA LEU A 292 -3.58 -16.61 22.69
C LEU A 292 -3.49 -15.38 23.59
N ASP A 293 -3.96 -15.46 24.83
CA ASP A 293 -4.17 -14.28 25.66
C ASP A 293 -2.87 -13.65 26.15
N ALA A 294 -1.83 -14.45 26.43
CA ALA A 294 -0.52 -13.92 26.80
C ALA A 294 0.16 -13.17 25.63
N LEU A 295 0.12 -13.75 24.43
CA LEU A 295 0.63 -13.11 23.22
C LEU A 295 -0.15 -11.82 22.90
N ALA A 296 -1.48 -11.87 23.00
CA ALA A 296 -2.33 -10.70 22.81
C ALA A 296 -2.04 -9.60 23.83
N ALA A 297 -1.81 -9.94 25.10
CA ALA A 297 -1.45 -8.98 26.14
C ALA A 297 -0.09 -8.32 25.87
N GLY A 298 0.91 -9.10 25.43
CA GLY A 298 2.22 -8.57 25.04
C GLY A 298 2.14 -7.60 23.86
N GLN A 299 1.39 -7.95 22.81
CA GLN A 299 1.15 -7.09 21.66
C GLN A 299 0.37 -5.82 22.04
N GLN A 300 -0.62 -5.94 22.93
CA GLN A 300 -1.35 -4.79 23.46
C GLN A 300 -0.44 -3.83 24.25
N ALA A 301 0.45 -4.37 25.08
CA ALA A 301 1.42 -3.57 25.83
C ALA A 301 2.41 -2.86 24.90
N PHE A 302 2.93 -3.56 23.88
CA PHE A 302 3.79 -2.97 22.86
C PHE A 302 3.06 -1.84 22.11
N ALA A 303 1.84 -2.08 21.63
CA ALA A 303 1.04 -1.09 20.92
C ALA A 303 0.72 0.14 21.78
N ALA A 304 0.43 -0.06 23.09
CA ALA A 304 0.26 1.04 24.02
C ALA A 304 1.56 1.86 24.18
N ALA A 305 2.70 1.18 24.32
CA ALA A 305 4.00 1.84 24.44
C ALA A 305 4.43 2.59 23.17
N LEU A 306 3.99 2.18 21.97
CA LEU A 306 4.21 2.97 20.75
C LEU A 306 3.57 4.35 20.83
N LEU A 307 2.39 4.42 21.43
CA LEU A 307 1.57 5.63 21.48
C LEU A 307 1.82 6.44 22.76
N ASP A 308 2.18 5.80 23.87
CA ASP A 308 2.44 6.47 25.13
C ASP A 308 3.90 6.30 25.53
N THR A 309 4.64 7.41 25.55
CA THR A 309 6.05 7.40 25.95
C THR A 309 6.23 7.14 27.45
N ALA A 310 5.18 7.33 28.25
CA ALA A 310 5.18 7.02 29.69
C ALA A 310 4.79 5.57 29.99
N ALA A 311 4.22 4.84 29.03
CA ALA A 311 3.85 3.44 29.24
C ALA A 311 5.10 2.56 29.41
N ALA A 312 4.97 1.56 30.29
CA ALA A 312 6.03 0.59 30.53
C ALA A 312 6.30 -0.23 29.26
N LEU A 313 7.58 -0.37 28.91
CA LEU A 313 7.99 -1.22 27.80
C LEU A 313 7.83 -2.70 28.19
N PRO A 314 7.44 -3.58 27.24
CA PRO A 314 7.57 -5.02 27.41
C PRO A 314 9.01 -5.43 27.81
N PRO A 315 9.20 -6.60 28.44
CA PRO A 315 10.53 -7.08 28.78
C PRO A 315 11.30 -7.48 27.51
N PHE A 316 12.34 -6.73 27.18
CA PHE A 316 13.25 -6.99 26.07
C PHE A 316 14.62 -7.44 26.58
N ALA A 317 15.34 -8.20 25.77
CA ALA A 317 16.73 -8.55 26.00
C ALA A 317 17.67 -7.44 25.49
N GLY A 318 18.88 -7.41 26.04
CA GLY A 318 19.95 -6.50 25.61
C GLY A 318 19.86 -5.09 26.18
N ASP A 319 20.79 -4.25 25.71
CA ASP A 319 20.94 -2.86 26.14
C ASP A 319 20.23 -1.88 25.19
N ALA A 320 20.19 -0.59 25.57
CA ALA A 320 19.64 0.50 24.75
C ALA A 320 18.17 0.31 24.32
N VAL A 321 17.40 -0.48 25.08
CA VAL A 321 15.99 -0.79 24.80
C VAL A 321 15.14 0.47 24.53
N PRO A 322 15.20 1.55 25.34
CA PRO A 322 14.42 2.76 25.07
C PRO A 322 14.77 3.44 23.75
N GLN A 323 16.06 3.48 23.39
CA GLN A 323 16.55 4.10 22.16
C GLN A 323 16.20 3.27 20.92
N ARG A 324 16.23 1.94 21.02
CA ARG A 324 15.82 1.08 19.91
C ARG A 324 14.31 1.03 19.76
N PHE A 325 13.56 1.08 20.87
CA PHE A 325 12.11 1.17 20.82
C PHE A 325 11.61 2.48 20.18
N SER A 326 12.34 3.59 20.34
CA SER A 326 11.98 4.86 19.69
C SER A 326 12.03 4.80 18.17
N LEU A 327 12.77 3.86 17.58
CA LEU A 327 12.76 3.62 16.12
C LEU A 327 11.38 3.15 15.65
N TYR A 328 10.73 2.23 16.37
CA TYR A 328 9.35 1.82 16.04
C TYR A 328 8.35 2.96 16.21
N ARG A 329 8.52 3.81 17.24
CA ARG A 329 7.70 5.02 17.39
C ARG A 329 7.89 6.00 16.23
N GLY A 330 9.15 6.17 15.80
CA GLY A 330 9.52 7.00 14.65
C GLY A 330 8.92 6.48 13.35
N SER A 331 9.04 5.17 13.09
CA SER A 331 8.44 4.48 11.94
C SER A 331 6.95 4.73 11.86
N LEU A 332 6.21 4.49 12.96
CA LEU A 332 4.77 4.70 13.00
C LEU A 332 4.37 6.15 12.65
N GLY A 333 5.07 7.13 13.23
CA GLY A 333 4.83 8.55 12.93
C GLY A 333 5.19 8.93 11.48
N ALA A 334 6.30 8.40 10.96
CA ALA A 334 6.73 8.60 9.58
C ALA A 334 5.74 8.01 8.58
N ASN A 335 5.19 6.82 8.88
CA ASN A 335 4.15 6.17 8.08
C ASN A 335 2.90 7.03 7.99
N TRP A 336 2.38 7.54 9.11
CA TRP A 336 1.22 8.43 9.09
C TRP A 336 1.45 9.69 8.26
N ARG A 337 2.60 10.35 8.45
CA ARG A 337 2.95 11.54 7.67
C ARG A 337 3.00 11.23 6.18
N ARG A 338 3.73 10.18 5.80
CA ARG A 338 3.93 9.77 4.40
C ARG A 338 2.60 9.44 3.72
N THR A 339 1.74 8.65 4.38
CA THR A 339 0.42 8.31 3.83
C THR A 339 -0.45 9.55 3.68
N LEU A 340 -0.57 10.38 4.72
CA LEU A 340 -1.41 11.58 4.65
C LEU A 340 -0.86 12.60 3.64
N SER A 341 0.45 12.77 3.48
CA SER A 341 1.01 13.72 2.52
C SER A 341 0.75 13.31 1.07
N GLN A 342 0.63 12.02 0.78
CA GLN A 342 0.27 11.51 -0.54
C GLN A 342 -1.21 11.76 -0.85
N VAL A 343 -2.07 11.69 0.16
CA VAL A 343 -3.52 11.89 0.03
C VAL A 343 -3.89 13.38 0.05
N TYR A 344 -3.20 14.20 0.85
CA TYR A 344 -3.51 15.60 1.12
C TYR A 344 -2.37 16.58 0.79
N PRO A 345 -1.82 16.56 -0.45
CA PRO A 345 -0.68 17.40 -0.82
C PRO A 345 -0.96 18.91 -0.77
N VAL A 346 -2.18 19.36 -1.07
CA VAL A 346 -2.55 20.79 -0.98
C VAL A 346 -2.76 21.21 0.47
N VAL A 347 -3.36 20.38 1.33
CA VAL A 347 -3.37 20.69 2.78
C VAL A 347 -1.94 20.80 3.32
N LEU A 348 -1.03 19.90 2.93
CA LEU A 348 0.40 20.00 3.25
C LEU A 348 0.99 21.34 2.78
N ALA A 349 0.77 21.73 1.52
CA ALA A 349 1.28 22.98 0.96
C ALA A 349 0.74 24.22 1.70
N LEU A 350 -0.53 24.19 2.14
CA LEU A 350 -1.19 25.29 2.83
C LEU A 350 -0.68 25.51 4.25
N VAL A 351 -0.39 24.43 4.99
CA VAL A 351 0.03 24.52 6.40
C VAL A 351 1.54 24.43 6.60
N GLY A 352 2.27 23.93 5.60
CA GLY A 352 3.71 23.71 5.63
C GLY A 352 4.12 22.37 6.28
N GLU A 353 5.33 21.93 5.94
CA GLU A 353 5.89 20.61 6.31
C GLU A 353 5.93 20.34 7.82
N GLU A 354 6.36 21.32 8.62
CA GLU A 354 6.50 21.15 10.06
C GLU A 354 5.14 20.98 10.73
N PHE A 355 4.20 21.88 10.42
CA PHE A 355 2.85 21.81 10.98
C PHE A 355 2.12 20.56 10.52
N PHE A 356 2.22 20.20 9.23
CA PHE A 356 1.62 18.98 8.71
C PHE A 356 2.16 17.72 9.39
N GLY A 357 3.47 17.68 9.69
CA GLY A 357 4.06 16.59 10.47
C GLY A 357 3.42 16.43 11.85
N GLY A 358 3.25 17.54 12.58
CA GLY A 358 2.55 17.56 13.87
C GLY A 358 1.06 17.18 13.76
N LEU A 359 0.40 17.65 12.70
CA LEU A 359 -0.99 17.37 12.38
C LEU A 359 -1.24 15.89 12.07
N ALA A 360 -0.37 15.28 11.25
CA ALA A 360 -0.41 13.85 10.92
C ALA A 360 -0.22 12.98 12.17
N HIS A 361 0.70 13.37 13.06
CA HIS A 361 0.90 12.68 14.34
C HIS A 361 -0.32 12.80 15.25
N ALA A 362 -0.91 13.99 15.35
CA ALA A 362 -2.13 14.20 16.13
C ALA A 362 -3.31 13.37 15.59
N TYR A 363 -3.49 13.35 14.26
CA TYR A 363 -4.51 12.54 13.60
C TYR A 363 -4.31 11.04 13.87
N GLY A 364 -3.13 10.49 13.60
CA GLY A 364 -2.88 9.04 13.77
C GLY A 364 -3.10 8.54 15.19
N ARG A 365 -2.87 9.39 16.20
CA ARG A 365 -3.17 9.08 17.61
C ARG A 365 -4.68 9.08 17.92
N GLN A 366 -5.42 10.07 17.42
CA GLN A 366 -6.84 10.27 17.74
C GLN A 366 -7.76 9.42 16.86
N MET A 367 -7.35 9.15 15.63
CA MET A 367 -8.10 8.46 14.59
C MET A 367 -7.31 7.23 14.12
N PRO A 368 -7.09 6.21 14.98
CA PRO A 368 -6.31 5.03 14.59
C PRO A 368 -6.94 4.32 13.39
N SER A 369 -6.09 3.70 12.57
CA SER A 369 -6.53 2.87 11.45
C SER A 369 -7.29 1.65 11.96
N ASP A 370 -8.34 1.27 11.24
CA ASP A 370 -9.11 0.04 11.42
C ASP A 370 -8.96 -0.92 10.22
N SER A 371 -8.14 -0.56 9.24
CA SER A 371 -7.91 -1.32 8.01
C SER A 371 -6.43 -1.61 7.77
N ALA A 372 -6.13 -2.82 7.31
CA ALA A 372 -4.80 -3.20 6.82
C ALA A 372 -4.44 -2.47 5.51
N ASP A 373 -5.46 -1.97 4.79
CA ASP A 373 -5.29 -1.21 3.57
C ASP A 373 -5.07 0.27 3.90
N LEU A 374 -3.81 0.71 3.78
CA LEU A 374 -3.38 2.08 4.06
C LEU A 374 -4.05 3.11 3.14
N ASN A 375 -4.60 2.70 1.99
CA ASN A 375 -5.38 3.63 1.15
C ASN A 375 -6.68 4.07 1.83
N GLN A 376 -7.07 3.49 2.96
CA GLN A 376 -8.21 3.94 3.75
C GLN A 376 -7.80 4.90 4.88
N PHE A 377 -6.49 5.02 5.16
CA PHE A 377 -5.98 5.89 6.21
C PHE A 377 -6.02 7.36 5.75
N GLY A 378 -6.84 8.16 6.43
CA GLY A 378 -7.12 9.54 6.04
C GLY A 378 -8.62 9.82 5.88
N ALA A 379 -9.47 8.81 5.70
CA ALA A 379 -10.90 9.01 5.43
C ALA A 379 -11.63 9.98 6.39
N ARG A 380 -11.20 10.04 7.66
CA ARG A 380 -11.75 10.92 8.71
C ARG A 380 -10.98 12.23 8.91
N PHE A 381 -10.03 12.56 8.05
CA PHE A 381 -9.12 13.69 8.23
C PHE A 381 -9.87 15.02 8.16
N ALA A 382 -10.83 15.17 7.25
CA ALA A 382 -11.68 16.36 7.18
C ALA A 382 -12.50 16.58 8.47
N ASP A 383 -13.07 15.53 9.04
CA ASP A 383 -13.86 15.61 10.28
C ASP A 383 -12.96 15.93 11.48
N PHE A 384 -11.74 15.39 11.50
CA PHE A 384 -10.73 15.75 12.49
C PHE A 384 -10.37 17.24 12.39
N LEU A 385 -10.07 17.74 11.18
CA LEU A 385 -9.74 19.16 10.96
C LEU A 385 -10.89 20.09 11.38
N ALA A 386 -12.14 19.69 11.18
CA ALA A 386 -13.31 20.50 11.52
C ALA A 386 -13.41 20.80 13.03
N VAL A 387 -12.81 19.98 13.89
CA VAL A 387 -12.83 20.14 15.36
C VAL A 387 -11.45 20.33 15.96
N PHE A 388 -10.39 20.46 15.15
CA PHE A 388 -9.01 20.58 15.63
C PHE A 388 -8.64 22.05 15.88
N PRO A 389 -8.51 22.50 17.14
CA PRO A 389 -8.34 23.93 17.45
C PRO A 389 -7.17 24.64 16.75
N PRO A 390 -6.00 23.99 16.54
CA PRO A 390 -4.87 24.62 15.85
C PRO A 390 -5.13 25.05 14.40
N VAL A 391 -6.19 24.58 13.75
CA VAL A 391 -6.56 25.00 12.38
C VAL A 391 -7.83 25.86 12.33
N ALA A 392 -8.33 26.33 13.48
CA ALA A 392 -9.59 27.08 13.55
C ALA A 392 -9.59 28.38 12.72
N GLU A 393 -8.41 29.00 12.52
CA GLU A 393 -8.24 30.20 11.69
C GLU A 393 -8.25 29.91 10.17
N LEU A 394 -8.25 28.63 9.79
CA LEU A 394 -8.29 28.17 8.40
C LEU A 394 -9.58 27.35 8.16
N PRO A 395 -10.78 27.97 8.24
CA PRO A 395 -12.06 27.27 8.24
C PRO A 395 -12.40 26.52 6.94
N TYR A 396 -11.64 26.75 5.86
CA TYR A 396 -11.77 26.05 4.58
C TYR A 396 -10.96 24.75 4.50
N LEU A 397 -10.05 24.48 5.44
CA LEU A 397 -9.23 23.25 5.41
C LEU A 397 -10.03 21.95 5.45
N PRO A 398 -11.11 21.81 6.24
CA PRO A 398 -11.96 20.62 6.17
C PRO A 398 -12.53 20.37 4.77
N ASP A 399 -12.96 21.43 4.07
CA ASP A 399 -13.51 21.31 2.72
C ASP A 399 -12.42 21.01 1.68
N MET A 400 -11.22 21.55 1.86
CA MET A 400 -10.05 21.15 1.07
C MET A 400 -9.73 19.66 1.26
N ALA A 401 -9.72 19.18 2.51
CA ALA A 401 -9.49 17.76 2.79
C ALA A 401 -10.58 16.85 2.21
N ARG A 402 -11.85 17.29 2.17
CA ARG A 402 -12.93 16.55 1.48
C ARG A 402 -12.68 16.45 -0.02
N LEU A 403 -12.25 17.55 -0.64
CA LEU A 403 -11.91 17.59 -2.06
C LEU A 403 -10.74 16.64 -2.38
N GLU A 404 -9.65 16.70 -1.61
CA GLU A 404 -8.49 15.83 -1.82
C GLU A 404 -8.80 14.35 -1.54
N TRP A 405 -9.62 14.07 -0.53
CA TRP A 405 -10.12 12.71 -0.30
C TRP A 405 -10.98 12.20 -1.46
N ALA A 406 -11.81 13.05 -2.06
CA ALA A 406 -12.59 12.69 -3.24
C ALA A 406 -11.69 12.38 -4.46
N LEU A 407 -10.58 13.11 -4.64
CA LEU A 407 -9.57 12.81 -5.67
C LEU A 407 -8.90 11.46 -5.41
N HIS A 408 -8.53 11.19 -4.17
CA HIS A 408 -7.95 9.92 -3.75
C HIS A 408 -8.91 8.75 -4.03
N LEU A 409 -10.19 8.87 -3.66
CA LEU A 409 -11.19 7.85 -3.98
C LEU A 409 -11.41 7.68 -5.49
N ALA A 410 -11.47 8.79 -6.25
CA ALA A 410 -11.62 8.75 -7.70
C ALA A 410 -10.45 8.04 -8.40
N HIS A 411 -9.23 8.13 -7.84
CA HIS A 411 -8.07 7.40 -8.36
C HIS A 411 -8.31 5.88 -8.34
N TYR A 412 -8.87 5.35 -7.25
CA TYR A 412 -9.11 3.92 -7.06
C TYR A 412 -10.49 3.43 -7.54
N ALA A 413 -11.42 4.35 -7.83
CA ALA A 413 -12.78 4.01 -8.22
C ALA A 413 -12.84 3.05 -9.43
N ALA A 414 -13.92 2.26 -9.49
CA ALA A 414 -14.18 1.34 -10.60
C ALA A 414 -14.13 2.08 -11.94
N ASP A 415 -13.60 1.40 -12.97
CA ASP A 415 -13.59 1.93 -14.32
C ASP A 415 -14.92 1.63 -15.00
N ALA A 416 -15.44 2.58 -15.77
CA ALA A 416 -16.64 2.39 -16.58
C ALA A 416 -16.48 3.09 -17.93
N GLN A 417 -17.15 2.56 -18.95
CA GLN A 417 -17.14 3.20 -20.25
C GLN A 417 -18.06 4.42 -20.23
N GLY A 418 -17.47 5.61 -20.41
CA GLY A 418 -18.24 6.84 -20.56
C GLY A 418 -19.19 6.78 -21.77
N LEU A 419 -20.28 7.53 -21.67
CA LEU A 419 -21.27 7.68 -22.74
C LEU A 419 -20.62 8.16 -24.03
N ALA A 420 -20.76 7.37 -25.10
CA ALA A 420 -20.25 7.73 -26.41
C ALA A 420 -21.10 8.85 -27.04
N PRO A 421 -20.49 9.87 -27.69
CA PRO A 421 -21.23 10.93 -28.38
C PRO A 421 -22.24 10.39 -29.40
N GLU A 422 -21.92 9.29 -30.08
CA GLU A 422 -22.78 8.64 -31.07
C GLU A 422 -24.02 8.01 -30.43
N ALA A 423 -23.87 7.45 -29.22
CA ALA A 423 -25.00 6.87 -28.48
C ALA A 423 -25.98 7.94 -28.04
N LEU A 424 -25.47 9.10 -27.61
CA LEU A 424 -26.29 10.27 -27.29
C LEU A 424 -26.99 10.84 -28.53
N ALA A 425 -26.27 10.98 -29.64
CA ALA A 425 -26.81 11.51 -30.90
C ALA A 425 -27.90 10.61 -31.52
N ALA A 426 -27.96 9.34 -31.14
CA ALA A 426 -28.98 8.40 -31.61
C ALA A 426 -30.33 8.54 -30.89
N LEU A 427 -30.39 9.27 -29.77
CA LEU A 427 -31.63 9.47 -29.00
C LEU A 427 -32.47 10.61 -29.59
N HIS A 428 -33.77 10.37 -29.76
CA HIS A 428 -34.74 11.44 -30.07
C HIS A 428 -34.93 12.36 -28.84
N PRO A 429 -35.27 13.65 -28.98
CA PRO A 429 -35.47 14.57 -27.85
C PRO A 429 -36.32 14.00 -26.70
N ASP A 430 -37.50 13.43 -26.99
CA ASP A 430 -38.36 12.84 -25.95
C ASP A 430 -37.69 11.64 -25.22
N GLN A 431 -36.85 10.88 -25.94
CA GLN A 431 -36.11 9.76 -25.37
C GLN A 431 -34.94 10.24 -24.53
N LEU A 432 -34.28 11.34 -24.96
CA LEU A 432 -33.20 11.97 -24.24
C LEU A 432 -33.71 12.55 -22.92
N GLU A 433 -34.80 13.31 -22.95
CA GLU A 433 -35.43 13.88 -21.76
C GLU A 433 -35.84 12.80 -20.74
N ALA A 434 -36.39 11.69 -21.21
CA ALA A 434 -36.79 10.57 -20.36
C ALA A 434 -35.62 9.67 -19.89
N HIS A 435 -34.41 9.85 -20.41
CA HIS A 435 -33.28 8.97 -20.12
C HIS A 435 -32.71 9.21 -18.72
N CYS A 436 -32.41 8.15 -17.96
CA CYS A 436 -31.74 8.24 -16.67
C CYS A 436 -30.25 7.91 -16.84
N PHE A 437 -29.45 8.92 -17.20
CA PHE A 437 -27.99 8.74 -17.18
C PHE A 437 -27.49 8.58 -15.75
N THR A 438 -26.44 7.79 -15.59
CA THR A 438 -25.72 7.66 -14.32
C THR A 438 -24.42 8.42 -14.38
N LEU A 439 -23.90 8.87 -13.24
CA LEU A 439 -22.54 9.40 -13.18
C LEU A 439 -21.54 8.25 -13.17
N HIS A 440 -20.43 8.44 -13.87
CA HIS A 440 -19.32 7.49 -13.84
C HIS A 440 -18.87 7.24 -12.38
N PRO A 441 -18.54 5.99 -11.97
CA PRO A 441 -18.22 5.66 -10.57
C PRO A 441 -17.07 6.47 -9.94
N ALA A 442 -16.17 7.00 -10.77
CA ALA A 442 -15.10 7.90 -10.36
C ALA A 442 -15.51 9.39 -10.23
N CYS A 443 -16.81 9.70 -10.35
CA CYS A 443 -17.34 11.05 -10.21
C CYS A 443 -17.82 11.32 -8.78
N VAL A 444 -17.37 12.44 -8.20
CA VAL A 444 -17.85 12.94 -6.91
C VAL A 444 -18.20 14.40 -7.05
N LEU A 445 -19.42 14.76 -6.69
CA LEU A 445 -19.87 16.15 -6.60
C LEU A 445 -19.50 16.71 -5.23
N LEU A 446 -19.02 17.95 -5.22
CA LEU A 446 -18.69 18.69 -4.01
C LEU A 446 -19.35 20.07 -4.07
N ALA A 447 -20.07 20.42 -3.01
CA ALA A 447 -20.53 21.77 -2.73
C ALA A 447 -19.83 22.26 -1.46
N SER A 448 -19.31 23.49 -1.51
CA SER A 448 -18.51 24.08 -0.44
C SER A 448 -18.90 25.54 -0.24
N GLY A 449 -18.87 26.02 1.01
CA GLY A 449 -19.00 27.46 1.32
C GLY A 449 -17.75 28.28 0.98
N TRP A 450 -16.70 27.60 0.53
CA TRP A 450 -15.37 28.13 0.27
C TRP A 450 -14.90 27.79 -1.14
N GLN A 451 -14.08 28.64 -1.76
CA GLN A 451 -13.48 28.43 -3.09
C GLN A 451 -12.34 27.39 -3.11
N VAL A 452 -12.54 26.23 -2.49
CA VAL A 452 -11.53 25.17 -2.37
C VAL A 452 -11.13 24.57 -3.71
N ALA A 453 -12.03 24.51 -4.69
CA ALA A 453 -11.72 24.00 -6.02
C ALA A 453 -10.76 24.91 -6.79
N ALA A 454 -11.01 26.23 -6.77
CA ALA A 454 -10.11 27.22 -7.36
C ALA A 454 -8.77 27.27 -6.62
N LEU A 455 -8.80 27.20 -5.28
CA LEU A 455 -7.60 27.14 -4.46
C LEU A 455 -6.76 25.89 -4.77
N TRP A 456 -7.41 24.73 -4.94
CA TRP A 456 -6.73 23.49 -5.31
C TRP A 456 -6.09 23.62 -6.70
N GLN A 457 -6.81 24.14 -7.70
CA GLN A 457 -6.29 24.37 -9.06
C GLN A 457 -5.06 25.29 -9.06
N ALA A 458 -5.02 26.30 -8.18
CA ALA A 458 -3.87 27.20 -8.04
C ALA A 458 -2.57 26.49 -7.61
N HIS A 459 -2.68 25.33 -6.96
CA HIS A 459 -1.54 24.50 -6.53
C HIS A 459 -1.12 23.45 -7.57
N GLN A 460 -1.88 23.27 -8.65
CA GLN A 460 -1.56 22.30 -9.68
C GLN A 460 -0.66 22.91 -10.76
N ASP A 461 0.18 22.07 -11.37
CA ASP A 461 0.91 22.46 -12.58
C ASP A 461 -0.06 22.64 -13.76
N GLY A 462 0.08 23.74 -14.48
CA GLY A 462 -0.68 24.01 -15.71
C GLY A 462 -1.50 25.31 -15.66
N GLU A 463 -2.64 25.30 -16.34
CA GLU A 463 -3.54 26.45 -16.41
C GLU A 463 -4.13 26.75 -15.02
N GLY A 464 -3.98 28.00 -14.56
CA GLY A 464 -4.41 28.43 -13.23
C GLY A 464 -3.35 28.35 -12.13
N GLN A 465 -2.16 27.78 -12.41
CA GLN A 465 -1.06 27.73 -11.44
C GLN A 465 -0.75 29.12 -10.87
N GLY A 466 -0.69 29.24 -9.54
CA GLY A 466 -0.42 30.49 -8.84
C GLY A 466 -1.55 31.53 -8.89
N THR A 467 -2.71 31.21 -9.47
CA THR A 467 -3.88 32.10 -9.52
C THR A 467 -4.80 31.81 -8.34
N PHE A 468 -4.51 32.42 -7.20
CA PHE A 468 -5.27 32.20 -5.98
C PHE A 468 -6.58 33.02 -5.96
N PRO A 469 -7.69 32.46 -5.43
CA PRO A 469 -8.94 33.20 -5.28
C PRO A 469 -8.75 34.41 -4.35
N GLN A 470 -9.27 35.56 -4.76
CA GLN A 470 -9.17 36.80 -3.97
C GLN A 470 -10.07 36.77 -2.72
N GLU A 471 -11.20 36.05 -2.80
CA GLU A 471 -12.20 36.01 -1.74
C GLU A 471 -12.57 34.55 -1.44
N MET A 472 -12.09 34.00 -0.33
CA MET A 472 -12.24 32.56 -0.09
C MET A 472 -13.66 32.13 0.26
N GLN A 473 -14.44 32.98 0.95
CA GLN A 473 -15.77 32.62 1.49
C GLN A 473 -16.89 32.87 0.48
N VAL A 474 -16.81 32.16 -0.65
CA VAL A 474 -17.83 32.17 -1.69
C VAL A 474 -18.25 30.73 -1.96
N ALA A 475 -19.56 30.51 -2.07
CA ALA A 475 -20.10 29.21 -2.41
C ALA A 475 -19.49 28.73 -3.73
N SER A 476 -18.92 27.53 -3.72
CA SER A 476 -18.32 26.92 -4.90
C SER A 476 -18.75 25.48 -5.06
N TYR A 477 -18.79 25.05 -6.31
CA TYR A 477 -19.22 23.72 -6.72
C TYR A 477 -18.14 23.09 -7.57
N ALA A 478 -17.94 21.80 -7.41
CA ALA A 478 -16.94 21.07 -8.17
C ALA A 478 -17.41 19.66 -8.51
N LEU A 479 -16.89 19.16 -9.63
CA LEU A 479 -16.93 17.76 -9.99
C LEU A 479 -15.51 17.22 -9.97
N ILE A 480 -15.27 16.29 -9.07
CA ILE A 480 -14.12 15.41 -9.13
C ILE A 480 -14.45 14.32 -10.14
N CYS A 481 -13.57 14.07 -11.10
CA CYS A 481 -13.72 12.98 -12.08
C CYS A 481 -12.36 12.40 -12.45
N ARG A 482 -12.37 11.21 -13.06
CA ARG A 482 -11.16 10.56 -13.60
C ARG A 482 -11.31 10.32 -15.09
N ALA A 483 -10.88 11.29 -15.89
CA ALA A 483 -10.81 11.10 -17.34
C ALA A 483 -9.60 10.20 -17.67
N ARG A 484 -9.87 9.00 -18.18
CA ARG A 484 -8.87 7.92 -18.39
C ARG A 484 -8.27 7.48 -17.05
N TRP A 485 -7.14 8.06 -16.65
CA TRP A 485 -6.32 7.61 -15.51
C TRP A 485 -5.93 8.71 -14.52
N LYS A 486 -6.25 9.97 -14.81
CA LYS A 486 -5.87 11.11 -13.96
C LYS A 486 -7.12 11.69 -13.31
N ALA A 487 -7.16 11.65 -11.98
CA ALA A 487 -8.18 12.35 -11.21
C ALA A 487 -7.96 13.87 -11.35
N GLN A 488 -9.04 14.62 -11.48
CA GLN A 488 -9.03 16.06 -11.72
C GLN A 488 -10.27 16.71 -11.12
N VAL A 489 -10.18 18.02 -10.92
CA VAL A 489 -11.27 18.86 -10.41
C VAL A 489 -11.75 19.81 -11.49
N LEU A 490 -13.04 19.72 -11.82
CA LEU A 490 -13.74 20.67 -12.69
C LEU A 490 -14.53 21.62 -11.80
N VAL A 491 -14.30 22.93 -11.94
CA VAL A 491 -15.15 23.94 -11.30
C VAL A 491 -16.48 23.98 -12.02
N LEU A 492 -17.56 23.98 -11.26
CA LEU A 492 -18.93 24.08 -11.75
C LEU A 492 -19.58 25.37 -11.26
N ASP A 493 -20.52 25.88 -12.03
CA ASP A 493 -21.52 26.79 -11.48
C ASP A 493 -22.63 26.02 -10.73
N ALA A 494 -23.53 26.75 -10.07
CA ALA A 494 -24.62 26.17 -9.30
C ALA A 494 -25.59 25.35 -10.17
N ALA A 495 -25.85 25.80 -11.40
CA ALA A 495 -26.80 25.16 -12.33
C ALA A 495 -26.28 23.81 -12.83
N ALA A 496 -25.02 23.74 -13.25
CA ALA A 496 -24.36 22.50 -13.67
C ALA A 496 -24.26 21.49 -12.52
N HIS A 497 -23.95 21.96 -11.31
CA HIS A 497 -23.94 21.11 -10.13
C HIS A 497 -25.33 20.55 -9.82
N ALA A 498 -26.38 21.37 -9.89
CA ALA A 498 -27.77 20.94 -9.67
C ALA A 498 -28.20 19.87 -10.70
N ALA A 499 -27.84 20.05 -11.97
CA ALA A 499 -28.10 19.06 -13.02
C ALA A 499 -27.45 17.71 -12.71
N LEU A 500 -26.15 17.71 -12.42
CA LEU A 500 -25.41 16.48 -12.13
C LEU A 500 -25.90 15.83 -10.83
N LEU A 501 -26.31 16.61 -9.83
CA LEU A 501 -26.88 16.11 -8.59
C LEU A 501 -28.21 15.40 -8.82
N ALA A 502 -29.08 15.94 -9.69
CA ALA A 502 -30.32 15.29 -10.09
C ALA A 502 -30.06 13.94 -10.78
N LEU A 503 -29.08 13.89 -11.69
CA LEU A 503 -28.66 12.63 -12.33
C LEU A 503 -28.07 11.63 -11.32
N GLN A 504 -27.26 12.09 -10.37
CA GLN A 504 -26.71 11.25 -9.30
C GLN A 504 -27.82 10.64 -8.42
N GLN A 505 -28.94 11.34 -8.27
CA GLN A 505 -30.13 10.86 -7.55
C GLN A 505 -31.03 9.94 -8.39
N GLY A 506 -30.64 9.61 -9.63
CA GLY A 506 -31.37 8.73 -10.54
C GLY A 506 -32.54 9.40 -11.25
N GLN A 507 -32.61 10.74 -11.25
CA GLN A 507 -33.63 11.47 -12.00
C GLN A 507 -33.35 11.43 -13.51
N THR A 508 -34.39 11.70 -14.30
CA THR A 508 -34.29 11.78 -15.76
C THR A 508 -33.47 12.99 -16.21
N PHE A 509 -32.92 12.95 -17.41
CA PHE A 509 -32.17 14.08 -17.98
C PHE A 509 -33.03 15.35 -18.07
N GLY A 510 -34.32 15.25 -18.42
CA GLY A 510 -35.23 16.40 -18.42
C GLY A 510 -35.30 17.11 -17.06
N ALA A 511 -35.55 16.35 -16.00
CA ALA A 511 -35.54 16.87 -14.63
C ALA A 511 -34.19 17.50 -14.21
N ALA A 512 -33.07 16.95 -14.69
CA ALA A 512 -31.75 17.54 -14.47
C ALA A 512 -31.58 18.88 -15.19
N LEU A 513 -32.13 19.02 -16.41
CA LEU A 513 -32.15 20.29 -17.13
C LEU A 513 -33.06 21.31 -16.45
N ASP A 514 -34.25 20.89 -15.99
CA ASP A 514 -35.16 21.75 -15.24
C ASP A 514 -34.46 22.34 -14.00
N ALA A 515 -33.77 21.49 -13.22
CA ALA A 515 -33.01 21.93 -12.05
C ALA A 515 -31.88 22.94 -12.40
N ALA A 516 -31.27 22.82 -13.58
CA ALA A 516 -30.25 23.76 -14.06
C ALA A 516 -30.88 25.10 -14.47
N PHE A 517 -31.92 25.05 -15.31
CA PHE A 517 -32.59 26.24 -15.85
C PHE A 517 -33.36 27.03 -14.79
N GLU A 518 -33.82 26.40 -13.71
CA GLU A 518 -34.38 27.08 -12.54
C GLU A 518 -33.36 27.99 -11.85
N LEU A 519 -32.09 27.60 -11.83
CA LEU A 519 -30.99 28.39 -11.23
C LEU A 519 -30.38 29.38 -12.21
N ASP A 520 -30.24 29.01 -13.48
CA ASP A 520 -29.74 29.87 -14.55
C ASP A 520 -30.54 29.68 -15.85
N PRO A 521 -31.46 30.61 -16.19
CA PRO A 521 -32.19 30.56 -17.46
C PRO A 521 -31.30 30.63 -18.71
N ALA A 522 -30.04 31.05 -18.57
CA ALA A 522 -29.05 31.11 -19.64
C ALA A 522 -28.09 29.90 -19.67
N PHE A 523 -28.41 28.83 -18.93
CA PHE A 523 -27.58 27.62 -18.83
C PHE A 523 -27.19 27.05 -20.21
N ASP A 524 -25.89 27.05 -20.51
CA ASP A 524 -25.34 26.54 -21.78
C ASP A 524 -25.21 25.02 -21.72
N LEU A 525 -26.33 24.33 -21.92
CA LEU A 525 -26.39 22.87 -22.01
C LEU A 525 -25.37 22.31 -23.00
N ALA A 526 -25.19 22.96 -24.16
CA ALA A 526 -24.30 22.45 -25.19
C ALA A 526 -22.83 22.48 -24.73
N ALA A 527 -22.41 23.52 -24.02
CA ALA A 527 -21.07 23.58 -23.43
C ALA A 527 -20.86 22.54 -22.32
N TYR A 528 -21.80 22.42 -21.39
CA TYR A 528 -21.68 21.46 -20.28
C TYR A 528 -21.73 20.01 -20.77
N LEU A 529 -22.59 19.68 -21.71
CA LEU A 529 -22.66 18.34 -22.29
C LEU A 529 -21.37 17.96 -23.02
N ARG A 530 -20.76 18.90 -23.75
CA ARG A 530 -19.42 18.69 -24.36
C ARG A 530 -18.36 18.41 -23.28
N GLN A 531 -18.36 19.17 -22.19
CA GLN A 531 -17.42 18.97 -21.08
C GLN A 531 -17.65 17.60 -20.40
N TRP A 532 -18.90 17.23 -20.13
CA TRP A 532 -19.26 15.96 -19.49
C TRP A 532 -18.88 14.75 -20.33
N LEU A 533 -19.10 14.81 -21.66
CA LEU A 533 -18.65 13.76 -22.58
C LEU A 533 -17.12 13.68 -22.66
N ALA A 534 -16.44 14.83 -22.77
CA ALA A 534 -14.97 14.88 -22.87
C ALA A 534 -14.28 14.29 -21.63
N HIS A 535 -14.93 14.35 -20.46
CA HIS A 535 -14.42 13.83 -19.20
C HIS A 535 -15.07 12.51 -18.75
N ALA A 536 -15.87 11.88 -19.61
CA ALA A 536 -16.58 10.63 -19.32
C ALA A 536 -17.39 10.69 -18.01
N VAL A 537 -18.06 11.83 -17.78
CA VAL A 537 -18.86 12.08 -16.56
C VAL A 537 -20.12 11.21 -16.54
N LEU A 538 -20.73 11.00 -17.70
CA LEU A 538 -21.98 10.26 -17.83
C LEU A 538 -21.71 8.82 -18.30
N THR A 539 -22.51 7.89 -17.78
CA THR A 539 -22.61 6.48 -18.19
C THR A 539 -24.07 6.12 -18.48
N THR A 540 -24.28 5.07 -19.26
CA THR A 540 -25.61 4.54 -19.61
C THR A 540 -26.20 3.71 -18.49
#